data_AF-A0A0T2QCT3-F1
#
_entry.id   AF-A0A0T2QCT3-F1
#
_cell.length_a   1.000
_cell.length_b   1.000
_cell.length_c   1.000
_cell.angle_alpha   90.00
_cell.angle_beta   90.00
_cell.angle_gamma   90.00
#
_symmetry.space_group_name_H-M   'P 1'
#
loop_
_entity.id
_entity.type
_entity.pdbx_description
1 polymer ?
#
loop_
_entity_poly.entity_id
_entity_poly.type
_entity_poly.pdbx_seq_one_letter_code
_entity_poly.pdbx_strand_id
1 'polypeptide(L)'
;MRLRSRLLRVALLLPVSLLLGTGAGAAAQDNHAHAHAQTAETTPASAVRQVRWSDPAAWPDRKVPREGDAVTIGQDMDVLLDVDPPALRSLTIDGKLSFADDRDIGLETEWIYLRGGELQIGSEAKPYTRKATITLTDKVPGEDVNTMGDRGIVLMGGTLSLHGDREHTWSKLAQTAEAGSTRIEVLDASGWRKGDEIVLASTDFNPRQAEKRTVAAVNGNVITLDRALQYMHFGKITYGVDERGEVGLLTRNIRIQASDDAESTYFGGHIMAGT
;
A
#
# COMPACT_ATOMS: atom_id res chain seq x y z
N MET A 1 3.34 -34.28 44.05
CA MET A 1 2.94 -35.70 44.00
C MET A 1 2.20 -35.93 42.67
N ARG A 2 2.75 -36.81 41.82
CA ARG A 2 2.23 -37.41 40.56
C ARG A 2 2.18 -36.58 39.25
N LEU A 3 2.96 -37.12 38.29
CA LEU A 3 3.15 -36.81 36.86
C LEU A 3 1.94 -37.14 35.96
N ARG A 4 1.91 -36.56 34.74
CA ARG A 4 2.02 -37.23 33.39
C ARG A 4 1.64 -36.22 32.28
N SER A 5 2.55 -35.76 31.41
CA SER A 5 3.09 -36.39 30.18
C SER A 5 2.03 -36.88 29.18
N ARG A 6 1.95 -36.23 28.00
CA ARG A 6 1.44 -36.85 26.76
C ARG A 6 2.32 -36.48 25.56
N LEU A 7 2.67 -37.52 24.80
CA LEU A 7 3.63 -37.62 23.72
C LEU A 7 3.00 -37.33 22.34
N LEU A 8 3.86 -36.86 21.43
CA LEU A 8 3.76 -36.94 19.96
C LEU A 8 3.56 -38.38 19.47
N ARG A 9 2.75 -38.57 18.41
CA ARG A 9 2.92 -39.68 17.44
C ARG A 9 2.50 -39.25 16.03
N VAL A 10 3.45 -39.41 15.10
CA VAL A 10 3.31 -39.44 13.63
C VAL A 10 2.90 -40.86 13.22
N ALA A 11 2.06 -41.00 12.19
CA ALA A 11 1.99 -42.23 11.38
C ALA A 11 1.38 -41.94 9.99
N LEU A 12 2.20 -42.14 8.95
CA LEU A 12 1.80 -42.44 7.57
C LEU A 12 1.12 -43.83 7.52
N LEU A 13 0.26 -44.08 6.51
CA LEU A 13 0.11 -45.36 5.77
C LEU A 13 -0.96 -45.24 4.64
N LEU A 14 -0.51 -45.39 3.39
CA LEU A 14 -1.20 -46.06 2.27
C LEU A 14 -0.69 -47.54 2.24
N PRO A 15 -1.13 -48.53 1.40
CA PRO A 15 -1.87 -48.48 0.12
C PRO A 15 -2.80 -49.72 -0.21
N VAL A 16 -3.20 -49.82 -1.50
CA VAL A 16 -3.39 -51.03 -2.38
C VAL A 16 -4.79 -51.66 -2.55
N SER A 17 -5.22 -51.74 -3.82
CA SER A 17 -5.71 -52.93 -4.58
C SER A 17 -6.04 -52.47 -6.02
N LEU A 18 -5.30 -52.75 -7.10
CA LEU A 18 -4.94 -54.00 -7.81
C LEU A 18 -6.13 -54.69 -8.52
N LEU A 19 -6.08 -54.75 -9.86
CA LEU A 19 -6.63 -55.84 -10.68
C LEU A 19 -5.94 -55.92 -12.04
N LEU A 20 -5.47 -57.13 -12.36
CA LEU A 20 -4.75 -57.55 -13.56
C LEU A 20 -5.71 -57.89 -14.71
N GLY A 21 -5.20 -57.80 -15.94
CA GLY A 21 -5.75 -58.48 -17.12
C GLY A 21 -4.69 -58.62 -18.22
N THR A 22 -4.26 -59.85 -18.45
CA THR A 22 -3.22 -60.30 -19.39
C THR A 22 -3.72 -60.49 -20.81
N GLY A 23 -2.85 -60.32 -21.82
CA GLY A 23 -3.05 -60.88 -23.16
C GLY A 23 -1.96 -60.46 -24.14
N ALA A 24 -1.16 -61.43 -24.62
CA ALA A 24 -0.12 -61.25 -25.63
C ALA A 24 -0.63 -61.73 -27.01
N GLY A 25 -0.17 -61.10 -28.11
CA GLY A 25 -0.42 -61.55 -29.49
C GLY A 25 0.19 -60.63 -30.54
N ALA A 26 0.86 -61.21 -31.54
CA ALA A 26 1.86 -60.61 -32.43
C ALA A 26 1.36 -59.78 -33.64
N ALA A 27 2.29 -58.95 -34.13
CA ALA A 27 2.66 -58.62 -35.53
C ALA A 27 1.80 -57.72 -36.46
N ALA A 28 2.52 -56.68 -36.94
CA ALA A 28 2.57 -56.09 -38.30
C ALA A 28 1.37 -55.26 -38.84
N GLN A 29 1.60 -53.96 -39.02
CA GLN A 29 1.71 -53.35 -40.36
C GLN A 29 2.17 -51.89 -40.28
N ASP A 30 3.08 -51.54 -41.18
CA ASP A 30 3.59 -50.20 -41.46
C ASP A 30 2.46 -49.21 -41.74
N ASN A 31 2.59 -47.97 -41.24
CA ASN A 31 2.18 -46.80 -42.01
C ASN A 31 2.81 -45.50 -41.49
N HIS A 32 3.63 -44.94 -42.38
CA HIS A 32 3.90 -43.52 -42.64
C HIS A 32 4.19 -42.56 -41.46
N ALA A 33 5.45 -42.15 -41.45
CA ALA A 33 5.99 -40.96 -40.83
C ALA A 33 5.11 -39.72 -41.02
N HIS A 34 4.94 -38.95 -39.94
CA HIS A 34 5.16 -37.50 -39.91
C HIS A 34 5.49 -37.11 -38.46
N ALA A 35 6.79 -37.17 -38.10
CA ALA A 35 7.27 -36.55 -36.88
C ALA A 35 7.33 -35.03 -37.11
N HIS A 36 6.28 -34.32 -36.69
CA HIS A 36 6.39 -32.90 -36.40
C HIS A 36 6.78 -32.76 -34.93
N ALA A 37 8.08 -32.77 -34.68
CA ALA A 37 8.64 -32.21 -33.47
C ALA A 37 8.44 -30.69 -33.56
N GLN A 38 7.35 -30.20 -32.95
CA GLN A 38 7.23 -28.77 -32.64
C GLN A 38 8.28 -28.47 -31.58
N THR A 39 9.41 -27.92 -32.02
CA THR A 39 10.27 -27.11 -31.17
C THR A 39 9.41 -26.02 -30.57
N ALA A 40 9.11 -26.12 -29.28
CA ALA A 40 8.59 -25.01 -28.51
C ALA A 40 9.64 -23.92 -28.53
N GLU A 41 9.46 -22.93 -29.41
CA GLU A 41 10.19 -21.67 -29.33
C GLU A 41 9.86 -21.06 -27.98
N THR A 42 10.80 -21.15 -27.07
CA THR A 42 10.74 -20.41 -25.81
C THR A 42 11.01 -18.97 -26.21
N THR A 43 9.95 -18.18 -26.39
CA THR A 43 10.08 -16.73 -26.54
C THR A 43 10.93 -16.24 -25.37
N PRO A 44 12.13 -15.65 -25.61
CA PRO A 44 12.93 -15.14 -24.52
C PRO A 44 12.08 -14.12 -23.77
N ALA A 45 12.02 -14.24 -22.44
CA ALA A 45 11.40 -13.22 -21.60
C ALA A 45 11.97 -11.87 -22.02
N SER A 46 11.10 -10.95 -22.47
CA SER A 46 11.51 -9.64 -22.93
C SER A 46 12.34 -8.99 -21.83
N ALA A 47 13.56 -8.54 -22.14
CA ALA A 47 14.45 -7.98 -21.14
C ALA A 47 13.81 -6.70 -20.56
N VAL A 48 13.60 -6.67 -19.24
CA VAL A 48 13.05 -5.49 -18.55
C VAL A 48 14.05 -4.34 -18.65
N ARG A 49 13.60 -3.22 -19.18
CA ARG A 49 14.39 -2.01 -19.38
C ARG A 49 14.29 -1.12 -18.14
N GLN A 50 15.38 -1.03 -17.38
CA GLN A 50 15.50 -0.09 -16.27
C GLN A 50 15.80 1.32 -16.79
N VAL A 51 14.90 2.27 -16.53
CA VAL A 51 14.99 3.64 -17.05
C VAL A 51 14.62 4.67 -15.99
N ARG A 52 15.07 5.91 -16.20
CA ARG A 52 14.62 7.07 -15.41
C ARG A 52 13.45 7.74 -16.10
N TRP A 53 12.50 8.26 -15.32
CA TRP A 53 11.40 9.06 -15.85
C TRP A 53 11.91 10.28 -16.62
N SER A 54 12.96 10.93 -16.11
CA SER A 54 13.55 12.12 -16.74
C SER A 54 14.27 11.84 -18.07
N ASP A 55 14.59 10.57 -18.40
CA ASP A 55 15.30 10.23 -19.64
C ASP A 55 14.33 10.24 -20.82
N PRO A 56 14.48 11.15 -21.81
CA PRO A 56 13.61 11.15 -22.98
C PRO A 56 13.65 9.82 -23.75
N ALA A 57 14.75 9.07 -23.72
CA ALA A 57 14.84 7.76 -24.38
C ALA A 57 13.94 6.69 -23.75
N ALA A 58 13.41 6.92 -22.54
CA ALA A 58 12.43 6.05 -21.90
C ALA A 58 11.07 6.09 -22.63
N TRP A 59 10.76 7.18 -23.35
CA TRP A 59 9.41 7.50 -23.81
C TRP A 59 9.27 7.50 -25.33
N PRO A 60 8.03 7.29 -25.85
CA PRO A 60 7.73 7.46 -27.27
C PRO A 60 8.18 8.82 -27.81
N ASP A 61 8.62 8.85 -29.07
CA ASP A 61 9.14 10.05 -29.76
C ASP A 61 10.29 10.78 -29.05
N ARG A 62 10.93 10.13 -28.08
CA ARG A 62 11.94 10.73 -27.19
C ARG A 62 11.43 11.97 -26.47
N LYS A 63 10.18 11.95 -25.98
CA LYS A 63 9.55 13.05 -25.26
C LYS A 63 9.06 12.58 -23.89
N VAL A 64 9.59 13.18 -22.84
CA VAL A 64 9.11 12.98 -21.46
C VAL A 64 7.63 13.43 -21.37
N PRO A 65 6.77 12.71 -20.62
CA PRO A 65 5.37 13.07 -20.43
C PRO A 65 5.17 14.52 -19.97
N ARG A 66 4.11 15.13 -20.48
CA ARG A 66 3.71 16.52 -20.25
C ARG A 66 2.40 16.59 -19.48
N GLU A 67 2.03 17.80 -19.10
CA GLU A 67 0.76 18.07 -18.42
C GLU A 67 -0.42 17.56 -19.25
N GLY A 68 -1.31 16.81 -18.61
CA GLY A 68 -2.50 16.22 -19.24
C GLY A 68 -2.23 14.95 -20.07
N ASP A 69 -1.00 14.45 -20.13
CA ASP A 69 -0.72 13.19 -20.82
C ASP A 69 -1.28 11.99 -20.03
N ALA A 70 -1.82 11.01 -20.76
CA ALA A 70 -2.14 9.69 -20.23
C ALA A 70 -0.92 8.77 -20.45
N VAL A 71 -0.30 8.33 -19.36
CA VAL A 71 0.98 7.62 -19.39
C VAL A 71 0.78 6.13 -19.14
N THR A 72 1.42 5.29 -19.96
CA THR A 72 1.48 3.84 -19.73
C THR A 72 2.93 3.40 -19.52
N ILE A 73 3.19 2.71 -18.41
CA ILE A 73 4.44 2.01 -18.15
C ILE A 73 4.24 0.54 -18.55
N GLY A 74 4.84 0.14 -19.67
CA GLY A 74 4.70 -1.20 -20.24
C GLY A 74 5.34 -2.30 -19.37
N GLN A 75 4.95 -3.55 -19.60
CA GLN A 75 5.44 -4.73 -18.86
C GLN A 75 6.96 -4.94 -18.97
N ASP A 76 7.57 -4.41 -20.02
CA ASP A 76 9.00 -4.42 -20.29
C ASP A 76 9.75 -3.25 -19.65
N MET A 77 9.10 -2.45 -18.80
CA MET A 77 9.68 -1.24 -18.20
C MET A 77 9.73 -1.32 -16.67
N ASP A 78 10.89 -0.93 -16.12
CA ASP A 78 11.10 -0.63 -14.71
C ASP A 78 11.56 0.83 -14.61
N VAL A 79 10.64 1.72 -14.24
CA VAL A 79 10.82 3.16 -14.30
C VAL A 79 11.10 3.71 -12.90
N LEU A 80 12.21 4.44 -12.76
CA LEU A 80 12.50 5.24 -11.58
C LEU A 80 11.97 6.67 -11.78
N LEU A 81 10.97 7.07 -10.99
CA LEU A 81 10.50 8.45 -10.90
C LEU A 81 11.56 9.27 -10.15
N ASP A 82 12.33 10.06 -10.88
CA ASP A 82 13.49 10.82 -10.37
C ASP A 82 13.30 12.35 -10.42
N VAL A 83 12.11 12.78 -10.84
CA VAL A 83 11.66 14.17 -10.95
C VAL A 83 10.17 14.25 -10.64
N ASP A 84 9.69 15.42 -10.23
CA ASP A 84 8.26 15.72 -10.19
C ASP A 84 7.75 15.83 -11.63
N PRO A 85 6.90 14.90 -12.12
CA PRO A 85 6.30 15.06 -13.43
C PRO A 85 5.28 16.21 -13.40
N PRO A 86 5.02 16.86 -14.54
CA PRO A 86 3.85 17.74 -14.65
C PRO A 86 2.57 16.96 -14.36
N ALA A 87 1.49 17.64 -13.95
CA ALA A 87 0.23 17.00 -13.61
C ALA A 87 -0.29 16.14 -14.77
N LEU A 88 -0.32 14.83 -14.57
CA LEU A 88 -0.71 13.88 -15.60
C LEU A 88 -2.24 13.79 -15.67
N ARG A 89 -2.76 13.37 -16.82
CA ARG A 89 -4.16 12.95 -16.87
C ARG A 89 -4.34 11.62 -16.16
N SER A 90 -3.50 10.63 -16.47
CA SER A 90 -3.60 9.32 -15.86
C SER A 90 -2.32 8.52 -15.95
N LEU A 91 -2.22 7.48 -15.13
CA LEU A 91 -1.09 6.56 -15.13
C LEU A 91 -1.56 5.11 -15.11
N THR A 92 -1.25 4.36 -16.15
CA THR A 92 -1.42 2.90 -16.21
C THR A 92 -0.07 2.22 -16.03
N ILE A 93 0.03 1.27 -15.11
CA ILE A 93 1.27 0.58 -14.76
C ILE A 93 1.09 -0.91 -15.02
N ASP A 94 1.63 -1.38 -16.13
CA ASP A 94 1.73 -2.80 -16.49
C ASP A 94 3.09 -3.39 -16.07
N GLY A 95 4.14 -2.57 -16.06
CA GLY A 95 5.48 -2.90 -15.55
C GLY A 95 5.67 -2.43 -14.12
N LYS A 96 6.74 -1.66 -13.86
CA LYS A 96 7.05 -1.15 -12.52
C LYS A 96 7.35 0.35 -12.52
N LEU A 97 6.83 1.04 -11.51
CA LEU A 97 7.20 2.40 -11.16
C LEU A 97 7.73 2.45 -9.73
N SER A 98 8.94 2.97 -9.54
CA SER A 98 9.56 3.18 -8.23
C SER A 98 9.89 4.66 -8.02
N PHE A 99 9.78 5.17 -6.79
CA PHE A 99 10.17 6.55 -6.48
C PHE A 99 11.65 6.63 -6.07
N ALA A 100 12.38 7.63 -6.57
CA ALA A 100 13.76 7.90 -6.14
C ALA A 100 13.80 8.40 -4.69
N ASP A 101 14.69 7.81 -3.88
CA ASP A 101 14.80 8.06 -2.43
C ASP A 101 15.97 8.99 -2.07
N ASP A 102 16.38 9.85 -3.00
CA ASP A 102 17.39 10.90 -2.79
C ASP A 102 16.80 12.32 -2.76
N ARG A 103 15.50 12.45 -3.05
CA ARG A 103 14.76 13.72 -3.07
C ARG A 103 13.30 13.55 -2.67
N ASP A 104 12.66 14.67 -2.37
CA ASP A 104 11.21 14.69 -2.21
C ASP A 104 10.56 14.65 -3.59
N ILE A 105 9.45 13.91 -3.74
CA ILE A 105 8.77 13.70 -5.01
C ILE A 105 7.26 13.92 -4.86
N GLY A 106 6.70 14.75 -5.75
CA GLY A 106 5.27 14.90 -5.95
C GLY A 106 4.82 14.24 -7.24
N LEU A 107 3.68 13.54 -7.22
CA LEU A 107 2.99 13.00 -8.39
C LEU A 107 1.53 13.45 -8.35
N GLU A 108 1.09 14.19 -9.35
CA GLU A 108 -0.31 14.60 -9.52
C GLU A 108 -0.91 13.90 -10.74
N THR A 109 -2.06 13.27 -10.56
CA THR A 109 -2.77 12.51 -11.60
C THR A 109 -4.24 12.32 -11.21
N GLU A 110 -5.16 12.15 -12.16
CA GLU A 110 -6.55 11.83 -11.83
C GLU A 110 -6.64 10.45 -11.15
N TRP A 111 -5.91 9.47 -11.69
CA TRP A 111 -5.90 8.10 -11.18
C TRP A 111 -4.63 7.34 -11.54
N ILE A 112 -4.41 6.23 -10.85
CA ILE A 112 -3.35 5.25 -11.11
C ILE A 112 -3.98 3.87 -11.26
N TYR A 113 -3.71 3.18 -12.36
CA TYR A 113 -4.22 1.84 -12.65
C TYR A 113 -3.09 0.82 -12.70
N LEU A 114 -2.99 -0.04 -11.68
CA LEU A 114 -1.99 -1.12 -11.62
C LEU A 114 -2.56 -2.36 -12.29
N ARG A 115 -2.28 -2.55 -13.58
CA ARG A 115 -2.78 -3.66 -14.39
C ARG A 115 -1.72 -4.74 -14.50
N GLY A 116 -1.60 -5.56 -13.47
CA GLY A 116 -0.53 -6.56 -13.33
C GLY A 116 0.84 -5.98 -12.94
N GLY A 117 1.01 -4.66 -12.94
CA GLY A 117 2.24 -3.98 -12.59
C GLY A 117 2.39 -3.63 -11.11
N GLU A 118 3.48 -2.93 -10.77
CA GLU A 118 3.85 -2.55 -9.42
C GLU A 118 4.07 -1.02 -9.29
N LEU A 119 3.45 -0.40 -8.29
CA LEU A 119 3.83 0.92 -7.78
C LEU A 119 4.55 0.75 -6.45
N GLN A 120 5.82 1.17 -6.40
CA GLN A 120 6.70 1.01 -5.26
C GLN A 120 7.21 2.35 -4.72
N ILE A 121 7.05 2.58 -3.41
CA ILE A 121 7.68 3.67 -2.67
C ILE A 121 8.34 3.07 -1.43
N GLY A 122 9.66 2.90 -1.49
CA GLY A 122 10.42 2.15 -0.48
C GLY A 122 10.19 0.64 -0.53
N SER A 123 10.86 -0.09 0.34
CA SER A 123 10.70 -1.54 0.55
C SER A 123 10.79 -1.86 2.03
N GLU A 124 10.38 -3.06 2.44
CA GLU A 124 10.57 -3.51 3.82
C GLU A 124 12.05 -3.49 4.24
N ALA A 125 12.96 -3.94 3.36
CA ALA A 125 14.40 -3.96 3.63
C ALA A 125 15.05 -2.56 3.58
N LYS A 126 14.46 -1.63 2.84
CA LYS A 126 14.92 -0.25 2.71
C LYS A 126 13.70 0.69 2.66
N PRO A 127 13.17 1.10 3.82
CA PRO A 127 12.05 2.03 3.88
C PRO A 127 12.40 3.37 3.24
N TYR A 128 11.42 4.02 2.64
CA TYR A 128 11.56 5.32 2.02
C TYR A 128 11.89 6.37 3.10
N THR A 129 12.87 7.23 2.84
CA THR A 129 13.40 8.20 3.81
C THR A 129 13.04 9.64 3.45
N ARG A 130 12.72 9.89 2.17
CA ARG A 130 12.29 11.18 1.66
C ARG A 130 10.79 11.37 1.78
N LYS A 131 10.27 12.51 1.29
CA LYS A 131 8.82 12.72 1.18
C LYS A 131 8.32 12.33 -0.19
N ALA A 132 7.24 11.56 -0.25
CA ALA A 132 6.52 11.23 -1.46
C ALA A 132 5.06 11.65 -1.29
N THR A 133 4.53 12.44 -2.22
CA THR A 133 3.11 12.83 -2.21
C THR A 133 2.47 12.46 -3.53
N ILE A 134 1.44 11.64 -3.48
CA ILE A 134 0.54 11.37 -4.61
C ILE A 134 -0.74 12.17 -4.37
N THR A 135 -1.05 13.09 -5.27
CA THR A 135 -2.29 13.86 -5.29
C THR A 135 -3.19 13.32 -6.38
N LEU A 136 -4.34 12.78 -5.98
CA LEU A 136 -5.39 12.28 -6.86
C LEU A 136 -6.39 13.40 -7.15
N THR A 137 -6.53 13.77 -8.42
CA THR A 137 -7.37 14.90 -8.86
C THR A 137 -8.74 14.44 -9.39
N ASP A 138 -9.65 15.39 -9.61
CA ASP A 138 -10.92 15.22 -10.36
C ASP A 138 -11.12 16.44 -11.27
N LYS A 139 -10.20 16.63 -12.22
CA LYS A 139 -10.28 17.69 -13.23
C LYS A 139 -11.13 17.26 -14.43
N VAL A 140 -11.48 15.97 -14.53
CA VAL A 140 -12.33 15.41 -15.59
C VAL A 140 -13.66 14.91 -15.00
N PRO A 141 -14.69 15.77 -14.89
CA PRO A 141 -15.94 15.41 -14.23
C PRO A 141 -16.63 14.21 -14.88
N GLY A 142 -16.99 13.22 -14.07
CA GLY A 142 -17.75 12.04 -14.50
C GLY A 142 -16.91 11.01 -15.27
N GLU A 143 -15.58 11.07 -15.17
CA GLU A 143 -14.71 9.98 -15.61
C GLU A 143 -14.93 8.74 -14.72
N ASP A 144 -14.95 7.56 -15.32
CA ASP A 144 -15.10 6.29 -14.60
C ASP A 144 -14.08 5.30 -15.12
N VAL A 145 -13.10 4.95 -14.27
CA VAL A 145 -12.04 4.02 -14.60
C VAL A 145 -12.56 2.60 -14.45
N ASN A 146 -13.03 2.01 -15.54
CA ASN A 146 -13.49 0.61 -15.58
C ASN A 146 -14.58 0.28 -14.54
N THR A 147 -15.58 1.14 -14.36
CA THR A 147 -16.67 0.99 -13.36
C THR A 147 -16.23 1.09 -11.90
N MET A 148 -15.02 1.57 -11.66
CA MET A 148 -14.42 1.71 -10.34
C MET A 148 -14.35 3.18 -9.88
N GLY A 149 -14.83 4.12 -10.70
CA GLY A 149 -14.81 5.55 -10.40
C GLY A 149 -13.50 6.25 -10.81
N ASP A 150 -13.41 7.53 -10.50
CA ASP A 150 -12.27 8.43 -10.69
C ASP A 150 -11.38 8.48 -9.43
N ARG A 151 -10.44 9.42 -9.32
CA ARG A 151 -9.71 9.74 -8.07
C ARG A 151 -9.12 8.55 -7.29
N GLY A 152 -8.63 7.53 -8.01
CA GLY A 152 -8.32 6.24 -7.40
C GLY A 152 -6.93 5.70 -7.71
N ILE A 153 -6.41 4.88 -6.79
CA ILE A 153 -5.42 3.84 -7.14
C ILE A 153 -6.18 2.52 -7.28
N VAL A 154 -6.25 2.00 -8.49
CA VAL A 154 -7.03 0.80 -8.83
C VAL A 154 -6.07 -0.32 -9.18
N LEU A 155 -6.11 -1.41 -8.41
CA LEU A 155 -5.26 -2.58 -8.60
C LEU A 155 -6.06 -3.70 -9.26
N MET A 156 -5.63 -4.15 -10.43
CA MET A 156 -6.15 -5.33 -11.15
C MET A 156 -5.00 -6.30 -11.38
N GLY A 157 -4.82 -7.23 -10.43
CA GLY A 157 -3.68 -8.16 -10.43
C GLY A 157 -2.31 -7.52 -10.21
N GLY A 158 -2.25 -6.22 -9.88
CA GLY A 158 -1.03 -5.48 -9.60
C GLY A 158 -0.66 -5.41 -8.11
N THR A 159 0.45 -4.77 -7.79
CA THR A 159 0.99 -4.62 -6.43
C THR A 159 1.22 -3.16 -6.07
N LEU A 160 0.71 -2.73 -4.92
CA LEU A 160 1.01 -1.43 -4.31
C LEU A 160 1.89 -1.64 -3.08
N SER A 161 3.13 -1.17 -3.12
CA SER A 161 4.12 -1.36 -2.05
C SER A 161 4.57 -0.01 -1.50
N LEU A 162 4.12 0.33 -0.30
CA LEU A 162 4.39 1.62 0.36
C LEU A 162 5.04 1.38 1.72
N HIS A 163 6.34 1.62 1.82
CA HIS A 163 7.12 1.40 3.04
C HIS A 163 7.80 2.71 3.45
N GLY A 164 7.23 3.39 4.45
CA GLY A 164 7.71 4.69 4.96
C GLY A 164 8.61 4.59 6.21
N ASP A 165 8.98 5.74 6.77
CA ASP A 165 9.96 5.85 7.88
C ASP A 165 9.35 5.78 9.28
N ARG A 166 8.04 5.47 9.39
CA ARG A 166 7.29 5.47 10.65
C ARG A 166 6.79 4.08 11.01
N GLU A 167 7.16 3.68 12.22
CA GLU A 167 6.63 2.53 12.93
C GLU A 167 5.79 3.00 14.13
N HIS A 168 5.13 2.08 14.85
CA HIS A 168 4.37 2.37 16.09
C HIS A 168 3.34 3.50 15.95
N THR A 169 2.52 3.43 14.91
CA THR A 169 1.74 4.60 14.47
C THR A 169 0.39 4.76 15.14
N TRP A 170 0.07 3.88 16.09
CA TRP A 170 -1.19 3.80 16.78
C TRP A 170 -0.94 3.44 18.23
N SER A 171 -1.67 4.09 19.13
CA SER A 171 -1.60 3.86 20.56
C SER A 171 -2.97 4.04 21.18
N LYS A 172 -3.07 3.79 22.48
CA LYS A 172 -4.24 4.16 23.29
C LYS A 172 -3.78 5.03 24.44
N LEU A 173 -4.68 5.85 24.97
CA LEU A 173 -4.44 6.59 26.20
C LEU A 173 -4.15 5.64 27.36
N ALA A 174 -3.10 5.91 28.15
CA ALA A 174 -2.79 5.16 29.36
C ALA A 174 -3.66 5.60 30.57
N GLN A 175 -4.20 6.81 30.49
CA GLN A 175 -5.13 7.40 31.46
C GLN A 175 -6.02 8.43 30.75
N THR A 176 -7.17 8.75 31.34
CA THR A 176 -8.09 9.76 30.80
C THR A 176 -7.37 11.09 30.56
N ALA A 177 -7.52 11.63 29.36
CA ALA A 177 -7.04 12.95 29.00
C ALA A 177 -8.17 13.95 29.16
N GLU A 178 -8.08 14.81 30.17
CA GLU A 178 -9.13 15.78 30.47
C GLU A 178 -9.16 16.94 29.47
N ALA A 179 -10.35 17.48 29.21
CA ALA A 179 -10.52 18.72 28.47
C ALA A 179 -9.70 19.84 29.14
N GLY A 180 -9.05 20.68 28.34
CA GLY A 180 -8.13 21.70 28.82
C GLY A 180 -6.70 21.21 29.09
N SER A 181 -6.44 19.90 29.07
CA SER A 181 -5.07 19.38 29.24
C SER A 181 -4.21 19.63 28.00
N THR A 182 -2.95 19.99 28.23
CA THR A 182 -1.88 20.02 27.21
C THR A 182 -0.95 18.81 27.31
N ARG A 183 -1.29 17.84 28.16
CA ARG A 183 -0.48 16.66 28.42
C ARG A 183 -1.34 15.41 28.36
N ILE A 184 -0.89 14.43 27.59
CA ILE A 184 -1.52 13.10 27.51
C ILE A 184 -0.46 12.04 27.74
N GLU A 185 -0.88 10.87 28.21
CA GLU A 185 -0.03 9.69 28.33
C GLU A 185 -0.64 8.57 27.50
N VAL A 186 0.19 7.90 26.70
CA VAL A 186 -0.23 6.79 25.84
C VAL A 186 0.48 5.50 26.24
N LEU A 187 0.03 4.35 25.74
CA LEU A 187 0.66 3.07 26.07
C LEU A 187 2.05 2.89 25.42
N ASP A 188 2.20 3.44 24.22
CA ASP A 188 3.43 3.40 23.45
C ASP A 188 3.51 4.65 22.56
N ALA A 189 4.53 5.49 22.79
CA ALA A 189 4.88 6.63 21.95
C ALA A 189 6.21 6.43 21.22
N SER A 190 6.69 5.19 21.11
CA SER A 190 7.97 4.88 20.49
C SER A 190 8.06 5.44 19.08
N GLY A 191 9.14 6.14 18.78
CA GLY A 191 9.37 6.75 17.46
C GLY A 191 8.63 8.07 17.21
N TRP A 192 7.72 8.51 18.08
CA TRP A 192 7.01 9.80 17.97
C TRP A 192 7.93 10.94 18.42
N ARG A 193 7.79 12.11 17.78
CA ARG A 193 8.75 13.22 17.91
C ARG A 193 8.03 14.57 17.96
N LYS A 194 8.75 15.58 18.46
CA LYS A 194 8.30 16.98 18.35
C LYS A 194 8.01 17.34 16.89
N GLY A 195 6.88 17.98 16.66
CA GLY A 195 6.41 18.41 15.34
C GLY A 195 5.48 17.40 14.64
N ASP A 196 5.37 16.18 15.16
CA ASP A 196 4.41 15.22 14.62
C ASP A 196 2.97 15.68 14.87
N GLU A 197 2.09 15.45 13.89
CA GLU A 197 0.65 15.58 14.04
C GLU A 197 0.08 14.25 14.51
N ILE A 198 -0.73 14.31 15.56
CA ILE A 198 -1.49 13.18 16.10
C ILE A 198 -2.99 13.50 16.07
N VAL A 199 -3.82 12.46 16.09
CA VAL A 199 -5.26 12.56 16.29
C VAL A 199 -5.67 11.79 17.53
N LEU A 200 -6.53 12.38 18.34
CA LEU A 200 -7.25 11.68 19.40
C LEU A 200 -8.65 11.36 18.90
N ALA A 201 -9.03 10.09 18.92
CA ALA A 201 -10.36 9.65 18.53
C ALA A 201 -11.41 10.12 19.56
N SER A 202 -12.64 10.36 19.10
CA SER A 202 -13.75 10.62 20.02
C SER A 202 -14.00 9.42 20.93
N THR A 203 -14.28 9.70 22.21
CA THR A 203 -14.71 8.68 23.20
C THR A 203 -16.13 8.94 23.71
N ASP A 204 -16.91 9.73 22.97
CA ASP A 204 -18.32 10.05 23.25
C ASP A 204 -19.17 9.67 22.02
N PHE A 205 -20.50 9.77 22.13
CA PHE A 205 -21.46 9.51 21.06
C PHE A 205 -21.30 10.44 19.86
N ASN A 206 -20.67 11.61 20.04
CA ASN A 206 -20.41 12.54 18.95
C ASN A 206 -19.05 12.25 18.28
N PRO A 207 -19.02 11.70 17.05
CA PRO A 207 -17.77 11.41 16.37
C PRO A 207 -16.96 12.68 16.01
N ARG A 208 -17.60 13.86 15.99
CA ARG A 208 -16.94 15.15 15.70
C ARG A 208 -16.07 15.69 16.83
N GLN A 209 -16.00 14.97 17.96
CA GLN A 209 -15.10 15.33 19.06
C GLN A 209 -13.68 14.74 18.89
N ALA A 210 -13.40 14.04 17.78
CA ALA A 210 -12.03 13.72 17.42
C ALA A 210 -11.25 15.00 17.13
N GLU A 211 -10.00 15.09 17.60
CA GLU A 211 -9.21 16.30 17.43
C GLU A 211 -7.73 16.04 17.16
N LYS A 212 -7.17 16.89 16.28
CA LYS A 212 -5.75 16.84 15.91
C LYS A 212 -4.91 17.73 16.80
N ARG A 213 -3.69 17.31 17.11
CA ARG A 213 -2.70 18.08 17.86
C ARG A 213 -1.31 17.91 17.30
N THR A 214 -0.49 18.92 17.49
CA THR A 214 0.93 18.83 17.19
C THR A 214 1.69 18.50 18.47
N VAL A 215 2.60 17.54 18.39
CA VAL A 215 3.46 17.13 19.50
C VAL A 215 4.48 18.24 19.76
N ALA A 216 4.39 18.90 20.92
CA ALA A 216 5.34 19.90 21.36
C ALA A 216 6.60 19.26 21.99
N ALA A 217 6.43 18.14 22.70
CA ALA A 217 7.53 17.35 23.28
C ALA A 217 7.08 15.92 23.61
N VAL A 218 8.04 14.99 23.65
CA VAL A 218 7.85 13.59 24.07
C VAL A 218 8.82 13.28 25.20
N ASN A 219 8.33 12.72 26.30
CA ASN A 219 9.15 12.20 27.39
C ASN A 219 8.65 10.80 27.78
N GLY A 220 9.31 9.76 27.26
CA GLY A 220 8.79 8.40 27.30
C GLY A 220 7.43 8.34 26.62
N ASN A 221 6.44 7.83 27.34
CA ASN A 221 5.07 7.72 26.87
C ASN A 221 4.19 8.96 27.12
N VAL A 222 4.79 10.03 27.64
CA VAL A 222 4.06 11.26 27.94
C VAL A 222 4.33 12.32 26.89
N ILE A 223 3.24 12.79 26.29
CA ILE A 223 3.23 13.71 25.15
C ILE A 223 2.72 15.06 25.64
N THR A 224 3.48 16.11 25.32
CA THR A 224 3.05 17.50 25.50
C THR A 224 2.51 18.01 24.16
N LEU A 225 1.33 18.60 24.17
CA LEU A 225 0.61 19.10 23.02
C LEU A 225 0.87 20.59 22.81
N ASP A 226 0.77 21.04 21.56
CA ASP A 226 0.89 22.46 21.17
C ASP A 226 -0.23 23.33 21.75
N ARG A 227 -1.43 22.76 21.91
CA ARG A 227 -2.62 23.42 22.43
C ARG A 227 -3.47 22.47 23.27
N ALA A 228 -4.21 23.03 24.21
CA ALA A 228 -5.08 22.28 25.13
C ALA A 228 -6.17 21.51 24.38
N LEU A 229 -6.53 20.31 24.85
CA LEU A 229 -7.66 19.52 24.34
C LEU A 229 -8.98 20.27 24.52
N GLN A 230 -9.87 20.16 23.54
CA GLN A 230 -11.22 20.73 23.63
C GLN A 230 -12.17 19.77 24.34
N TYR A 231 -11.93 18.47 24.21
CA TYR A 231 -12.78 17.42 24.74
C TYR A 231 -12.01 16.52 25.70
N MET A 232 -12.75 15.84 26.58
CA MET A 232 -12.19 14.75 27.38
C MET A 232 -12.12 13.50 26.51
N HIS A 233 -10.99 12.80 26.56
CA HIS A 233 -10.83 11.50 25.91
C HIS A 233 -10.62 10.43 26.98
N PHE A 234 -11.53 9.46 27.03
CA PHE A 234 -11.57 8.44 28.07
C PHE A 234 -10.36 7.51 27.96
N GLY A 235 -9.76 7.13 29.09
CA GLY A 235 -8.51 6.37 29.10
C GLY A 235 -8.52 5.24 30.12
N LYS A 236 -9.64 4.53 30.28
CA LYS A 236 -9.75 3.39 31.22
C LYS A 236 -10.39 2.16 30.57
N ILE A 237 -10.15 1.01 31.20
CA ILE A 237 -10.85 -0.24 30.93
C ILE A 237 -12.03 -0.32 31.91
N THR A 238 -13.25 -0.46 31.40
CA THR A 238 -14.48 -0.50 32.20
C THR A 238 -15.15 -1.85 32.01
N TYR A 239 -15.50 -2.54 33.10
CA TYR A 239 -16.17 -3.86 33.05
C TYR A 239 -15.47 -4.91 32.16
N GLY A 240 -14.15 -4.83 32.03
CA GLY A 240 -13.35 -5.72 31.18
C GLY A 240 -13.32 -5.34 29.69
N VAL A 241 -13.97 -4.24 29.31
CA VAL A 241 -13.93 -3.67 27.96
C VAL A 241 -12.88 -2.56 27.90
N ASP A 242 -11.99 -2.64 26.91
CA ASP A 242 -10.96 -1.63 26.69
C ASP A 242 -11.53 -0.42 25.95
N GLU A 243 -11.98 0.57 26.71
CA GLU A 243 -12.58 1.82 26.24
C GLU A 243 -11.56 2.96 26.13
N ARG A 244 -10.27 2.67 26.23
CA ARG A 244 -9.21 3.69 26.13
C ARG A 244 -9.23 4.31 24.73
N GLY A 245 -9.34 5.63 24.70
CA GLY A 245 -9.33 6.46 23.50
C GLY A 245 -8.06 6.22 22.70
N GLU A 246 -8.24 6.06 21.40
CA GLU A 246 -7.17 5.77 20.48
C GLU A 246 -6.45 7.05 20.06
N VAL A 247 -5.14 6.97 19.92
CA VAL A 247 -4.28 8.08 19.49
C VAL A 247 -3.48 7.62 18.28
N GLY A 248 -3.72 8.25 17.14
CA GLY A 248 -3.06 7.93 15.87
C GLY A 248 -1.99 8.95 15.49
N LEU A 249 -0.85 8.48 15.01
CA LEU A 249 0.20 9.32 14.41
C LEU A 249 -0.14 9.59 12.94
N LEU A 250 -0.44 10.85 12.61
CA LEU A 250 -0.82 11.27 11.25
C LEU A 250 0.37 11.68 10.39
N THR A 251 1.50 12.07 10.98
CA THR A 251 2.68 12.43 10.19
C THR A 251 3.23 11.21 9.45
N ARG A 252 3.23 11.29 8.13
CA ARG A 252 3.79 10.30 7.19
C ARG A 252 4.73 10.98 6.22
N ASN A 253 5.76 10.25 5.80
CA ASN A 253 6.63 10.67 4.71
C ASN A 253 6.09 10.24 3.34
N ILE A 254 5.27 9.19 3.27
CA ILE A 254 4.49 8.81 2.09
C ILE A 254 3.04 9.24 2.30
N ARG A 255 2.53 10.15 1.46
CA ARG A 255 1.16 10.67 1.53
C ARG A 255 0.42 10.41 0.23
N ILE A 256 -0.75 9.83 0.34
CA ILE A 256 -1.76 9.80 -0.73
C ILE A 256 -2.89 10.70 -0.28
N GLN A 257 -3.27 11.64 -1.13
CA GLN A 257 -4.30 12.64 -0.82
C GLN A 257 -5.15 12.92 -2.05
N ALA A 258 -6.36 13.41 -1.85
CA ALA A 258 -7.11 14.05 -2.92
C ALA A 258 -6.68 15.52 -3.06
N SER A 259 -6.98 16.13 -4.21
CA SER A 259 -6.93 17.58 -4.37
C SER A 259 -7.96 18.29 -3.48
N ASP A 260 -7.73 19.58 -3.22
CA ASP A 260 -8.46 20.38 -2.24
C ASP A 260 -9.98 20.45 -2.49
N ASP A 261 -10.43 20.26 -3.74
CA ASP A 261 -11.86 20.25 -4.07
C ASP A 261 -12.63 19.12 -3.35
N ALA A 262 -11.93 18.05 -2.93
CA ALA A 262 -12.50 16.94 -2.16
C ALA A 262 -13.18 17.40 -0.86
N GLU A 263 -12.72 18.49 -0.26
CA GLU A 263 -13.34 19.05 0.94
C GLU A 263 -14.75 19.57 0.67
N SER A 264 -15.02 20.01 -0.57
CA SER A 264 -16.33 20.52 -0.99
C SER A 264 -17.27 19.44 -1.51
N THR A 265 -16.72 18.44 -2.21
CA THR A 265 -17.49 17.35 -2.82
C THR A 265 -17.73 16.19 -1.84
N TYR A 266 -16.98 16.12 -0.73
CA TYR A 266 -16.95 14.99 0.19
C TYR A 266 -16.55 13.66 -0.47
N PHE A 267 -15.93 13.73 -1.65
CA PHE A 267 -15.42 12.58 -2.38
C PHE A 267 -13.89 12.61 -2.36
N GLY A 268 -13.30 11.88 -1.42
CA GLY A 268 -11.85 11.75 -1.30
C GLY A 268 -11.28 10.72 -2.26
N GLY A 269 -9.95 10.59 -2.27
CA GLY A 269 -9.30 9.54 -3.05
C GLY A 269 -9.47 8.17 -2.40
N HIS A 270 -9.55 7.14 -3.25
CA HIS A 270 -9.76 5.76 -2.80
C HIS A 270 -8.73 4.80 -3.39
N ILE A 271 -8.58 3.66 -2.73
CA ILE A 271 -7.75 2.56 -3.20
C ILE A 271 -8.66 1.34 -3.31
N MET A 272 -8.68 0.71 -4.48
CA MET A 272 -9.47 -0.50 -4.71
C MET A 272 -8.56 -1.60 -5.21
N ALA A 273 -8.66 -2.75 -4.57
CA ALA A 273 -7.99 -3.97 -5.02
C ALA A 273 -9.06 -4.96 -5.48
N GLY A 274 -9.07 -5.26 -6.77
CA GLY A 274 -9.83 -6.39 -7.31
C GLY A 274 -8.89 -7.54 -7.64
N THR A 275 -9.33 -8.74 -7.26
CA THR A 275 -8.66 -10.02 -7.51
C THR A 275 -8.90 -10.50 -8.92
#